data_AF-A0A5D3YBW7-F1
#
_entry.id   AF-A0A5D3YBW7-F1
#
_cell.length_a   1.000
_cell.length_b   1.000
_cell.length_c   1.000
_cell.angle_alpha   90.00
_cell.angle_beta   90.00
_cell.angle_gamma   90.00
#
_symmetry.space_group_name_H-M   'P 1'
#
loop_
_entity.id
_entity.type
_entity.pdbx_description
1 polymer ?
#
loop_
_entity_poly.entity_id
_entity_poly.type
_entity_poly.pdbx_seq_one_letter_code
_entity_poly.pdbx_strand_id
1 'polypeptide(L)' 'MRHRRTNYNDLGLCNYDPNRDVHLTKVGIEQEQEQAHSAALTLRHVAFERIVVSPLTRT' A
#
# COMPACT_ATOMS: atom_id res chain seq x y z
N MET A 1 5.91 0.24 4.92
CA MET A 1 5.53 -1.05 4.30
C MET A 1 5.31 -0.82 2.80
N ARG A 2 5.32 -1.87 1.96
CA ARG A 2 5.08 -1.72 0.51
C ARG A 2 3.58 -1.69 0.23
N HIS A 3 3.12 -0.74 -0.57
CA HIS A 3 1.74 -0.70 -1.07
C HIS A 3 1.35 -1.98 -1.81
N ARG A 4 0.04 -2.25 -1.84
CA ARG A 4 -0.50 -3.41 -2.54
C ARG A 4 -0.74 -3.17 -4.02
N ARG A 5 -1.30 -4.21 -4.64
CA ARG A 5 -1.48 -4.37 -6.08
C ARG A 5 -2.32 -3.22 -6.67
N THR A 6 -1.77 -2.57 -7.69
CA THR A 6 -2.43 -1.48 -8.42
C THR A 6 -2.91 -1.94 -9.80
N ASN A 7 -3.81 -1.17 -10.41
CA ASN A 7 -4.22 -1.34 -11.81
C ASN A 7 -3.01 -1.40 -12.77
N TYR A 8 -1.94 -0.66 -12.48
CA TYR A 8 -0.73 -0.67 -13.30
C TYR A 8 0.14 -1.90 -13.08
N ASN A 9 0.09 -2.53 -11.90
CA ASN A 9 0.77 -3.82 -11.70
C ASN A 9 0.16 -4.90 -12.60
N ASP A 10 -1.16 -4.86 -12.81
CA ASP A 10 -1.86 -5.83 -13.68
C ASP A 10 -1.51 -5.68 -15.14
N LEU A 11 -1.25 -4.45 -15.57
CA LEU A 11 -0.91 -4.10 -16.94
C LEU A 11 0.60 -4.19 -17.22
N GLY A 12 1.42 -4.53 -16.23
CA GLY A 12 2.88 -4.49 -16.36
C GLY A 12 3.46 -3.08 -16.56
N LEU A 13 2.74 -2.05 -16.12
CA LEU A 13 3.09 -0.64 -16.31
C LEU A 13 3.82 -0.05 -15.09
N CYS A 14 4.64 0.98 -15.35
CA CYS A 14 5.40 1.68 -14.32
C CYS A 14 4.48 2.61 -13.49
N ASN A 15 4.57 2.50 -12.15
CA ASN A 15 3.73 3.22 -11.18
C ASN A 15 4.29 4.62 -10.78
N TYR A 16 5.36 5.09 -11.43
CA TYR A 16 6.14 6.24 -10.95
C TYR A 16 5.41 7.59 -11.06
N ASP A 17 4.74 7.83 -12.19
CA ASP A 17 4.15 9.14 -12.51
C ASP A 17 2.91 9.42 -11.64
N PRO A 18 2.94 10.46 -10.77
CA PRO A 18 1.84 10.78 -9.86
C PRO A 18 0.63 11.41 -10.57
N ASN A 19 0.78 11.85 -11.82
CA ASN A 19 -0.32 12.43 -12.59
C ASN A 19 -1.17 11.38 -13.31
N ARG A 20 -0.77 10.11 -13.24
CA ARG A 20 -1.52 8.98 -13.80
C ARG A 20 -2.48 8.43 -12.76
N ASP A 21 -3.63 7.96 -13.25
CA ASP A 21 -4.62 7.27 -12.44
C ASP A 21 -4.10 5.88 -12.04
N VAL A 22 -3.30 5.85 -10.98
CA VAL A 22 -2.74 4.65 -10.36
C VAL A 22 -3.41 4.47 -9.01
N HIS A 23 -4.18 3.40 -8.87
CA HIS A 23 -4.95 3.11 -7.66
C HIS A 23 -4.88 1.62 -7.33
N LEU A 24 -5.14 1.27 -6.06
CA LEU A 24 -5.26 -0.12 -5.63
C LEU A 24 -6.42 -0.79 -6.38
N THR A 25 -6.21 -2.01 -6.86
CA THR A 25 -7.32 -2.82 -7.37
C THR A 25 -8.13 -3.38 -6.20
N LYS A 26 -9.29 -3.99 -6.48
CA LYS A 26 -10.06 -4.71 -5.45
C LYS A 26 -9.20 -5.73 -4.69
N VAL A 27 -8.41 -6.51 -5.43
CA VAL A 27 -7.45 -7.46 -4.86
C VAL A 27 -6.38 -6.74 -4.04
N GLY A 28 -5.90 -5.59 -4.51
CA GLY A 28 -4.95 -4.77 -3.75
C GLY A 28 -5.51 -4.27 -2.41
N ILE A 29 -6.78 -3.85 -2.37
CA ILE A 29 -7.45 -3.40 -1.15
C ILE A 29 -7.57 -4.55 -0.14
N GLU A 30 -8.00 -5.74 -0.59
CA GLU A 30 -8.09 -6.93 0.28
C GLU A 30 -6.72 -7.30 0.86
N GLN A 31 -5.68 -7.30 0.02
CA GLN A 31 -4.30 -7.55 0.45
C GLN A 31 -3.77 -6.49 1.43
N GLU A 32 -4.24 -5.25 1.33
CA GLU A 32 -3.82 -4.13 2.18
C GLU A 32 -4.43 -4.30 3.56
N GLN A 33 -5.73 -4.64 3.60
CA GLN A 33 -6.42 -4.95 4.85
C GLN A 33 -5.78 -6.13 5.58
N GLU A 34 -5.42 -7.20 4.86
CA GLU A 34 -4.70 -8.33 5.44
C GLU A 34 -3.31 -7.91 5.95
N GLN A 35 -2.58 -7.07 5.19
CA GLN A 35 -1.29 -6.53 5.64
C GLN A 35 -1.42 -5.73 6.91
N ALA A 36 -2.37 -4.80 6.95
CA ALA A 36 -2.59 -3.89 8.05
C ALA A 36 -2.96 -4.68 9.31
N HIS A 37 -3.83 -5.66 9.18
CA HIS A 37 -4.21 -6.54 10.30
C HIS A 37 -3.03 -7.36 10.81
N SER A 38 -2.28 -8.00 9.91
CA SER A 38 -1.09 -8.78 10.27
C SER A 38 -0.03 -7.90 10.94
N ALA A 39 0.27 -6.73 10.36
CA ALA A 39 1.23 -5.79 10.90
C ALA A 39 0.80 -5.25 12.26
N ALA A 40 -0.49 -4.94 12.45
CA ALA A 40 -1.03 -4.51 13.73
C ALA A 40 -0.80 -5.58 14.81
N LEU A 41 -1.07 -6.86 14.50
CA LEU A 41 -0.84 -7.96 15.45
C LEU A 41 0.65 -8.17 15.76
N THR A 42 1.51 -8.15 14.74
CA THR A 42 2.95 -8.39 14.89
C THR A 42 3.65 -7.24 15.61
N LEU A 43 3.23 -6.01 15.34
CA LEU A 43 3.89 -4.79 15.81
C LEU A 43 3.17 -4.13 17.00
N ARG A 44 2.14 -4.77 17.56
CA ARG A 44 1.32 -4.20 18.66
C ARG A 44 2.10 -3.76 19.91
N HIS A 45 3.32 -4.27 20.10
CA HIS A 45 4.19 -3.93 21.22
C HIS A 45 5.45 -3.18 20.81
N VAL A 46 5.55 -2.77 19.54
CA VAL A 46 6.64 -1.95 19.01
C VAL A 46 6.21 -0.49 19.07
N ALA A 47 6.95 0.33 19.83
CA ALA A 47 6.73 1.76 19.84
C ALA A 47 7.33 2.38 18.58
N PHE A 48 6.49 3.06 17.79
CA PHE A 48 6.94 3.86 16.65
C PHE A 48 7.07 5.32 17.06
N GLU A 49 8.25 5.91 16.88
CA GLU A 49 8.44 7.36 17.07
C GLU A 49 7.76 8.16 15.94
N ARG A 50 7.69 7.57 14.74
CA ARG A 50 7.08 8.20 13.55
C ARG A 50 6.67 7.14 12.54
N ILE A 51 5.59 7.42 11.82
CA ILE A 51 5.22 6.74 10.57
C ILE A 51 5.33 7.77 9.44
N VAL A 52 6.04 7.44 8.37
CA VAL A 52 6.19 8.29 7.18
C VAL A 52 5.65 7.53 5.98
N VAL A 53 4.74 8.15 5.26
CA VAL A 53 4.11 7.63 4.04
C VAL A 53 4.30 8.61 2.89
N SER A 54 4.16 8.12 1.66
CA SER A 54 4.20 8.99 0.49
C SER A 54 2.86 9.73 0.33
N PRO A 55 2.80 10.84 -0.42
CA PRO A 55 1.54 11.52 -0.72
C PRO A 55 0.68 10.77 -1.76
N LEU A 56 1.12 9.59 -2.22
CA LEU A 56 0.46 8.84 -3.27
C LEU A 56 -0.66 8.01 -2.66
N THR A 57 -1.85 8.03 -3.27
CA THR A 57 -3.08 7.38 -2.77
C THR A 57 -2.99 5.87 -2.54
N ARG A 58 -1.93 5.23 -3.04
CA ARG A 58 -1.67 3.79 -2.87
C ARG A 58 -0.89 3.44 -1.60
N THR A 59 -0.35 4.42 -0.86
CA THR A 59 0.39 4.23 0.40
C THR A 59 -0.33 4.86 1.56
#